data_AF-A0A438M608-F1
#
_entry.id   AF-A0A438M608-F1
#
_cell.length_a   1.000
_cell.length_b   1.000
_cell.length_c   1.000
_cell.angle_alpha   90.00
_cell.angle_beta   90.00
_cell.angle_gamma   90.00
#
_symmetry.space_group_name_H-M   'P 1'
#
loop_
_entity.id
_entity.type
_entity.pdbx_description
1 polymer ?
#
loop_
_entity_poly.entity_id
_entity_poly.type
_entity_poly.pdbx_seq_one_letter_code
_entity_poly.pdbx_strand_id
1 'polypeptide(L)'
;MNDTEPQTAGGEVLWHFTMSLDGFVAGPNHTMDWMTGMSSRPGLIDEYIETAGAVLGGRDGWDIDNDARPYGGDGKGPISVLTHHPEDATPADDVTFLNCEACPC
;
A
#
# COMPACT_ATOMS: atom_id res chain seq x y z
N MET A 1 11.19 -17.91 -8.71
CA MET A 1 10.26 -16.78 -8.84
C MET A 1 10.65 -15.78 -7.75
N ASN A 2 11.79 -15.11 -7.96
CA ASN A 2 12.39 -14.13 -7.04
C ASN A 2 12.91 -13.01 -7.93
N ASP A 3 12.00 -12.32 -8.60
CA ASP A 3 12.35 -11.16 -9.39
C ASP A 3 11.95 -9.92 -8.60
N THR A 4 12.96 -9.26 -8.02
CA THR A 4 12.83 -7.99 -7.30
C THR A 4 13.68 -6.93 -7.99
N GLU A 5 13.95 -7.09 -9.28
CA GLU A 5 14.75 -6.15 -10.05
C GLU A 5 13.97 -4.83 -10.24
N PRO A 6 14.61 -3.65 -10.08
CA PRO A 6 13.94 -2.36 -10.21
C PRO A 6 13.33 -2.16 -11.61
N GLN A 7 12.02 -1.90 -11.67
CA GLN A 7 11.29 -1.71 -12.91
C GLN A 7 11.15 -0.22 -13.26
N THR A 8 11.29 0.15 -14.54
CA THR A 8 11.15 1.55 -15.01
C THR A 8 9.80 1.79 -15.70
N ALA A 9 9.18 2.93 -15.39
CA ALA A 9 7.76 3.24 -15.62
C ALA A 9 7.26 3.13 -17.06
N GLY A 10 6.60 2.00 -17.37
CA GLY A 10 5.63 1.83 -18.46
C GLY A 10 4.17 1.87 -18.00
N GLY A 11 3.89 2.37 -16.79
CA GLY A 11 2.60 2.19 -16.12
C GLY A 11 2.46 0.79 -15.51
N GLU A 12 3.56 0.25 -14.98
CA GLU A 12 3.56 -1.05 -14.32
C GLU A 12 2.87 -0.97 -12.96
N VAL A 13 2.04 -1.98 -12.67
CA VAL A 13 1.37 -2.11 -11.38
C VAL A 13 2.15 -3.13 -10.56
N LEU A 14 2.96 -2.63 -9.63
CA LEU A 14 3.65 -3.46 -8.65
C LEU A 14 2.70 -3.77 -7.49
N TRP A 15 2.35 -5.05 -7.36
CA TRP A 15 1.62 -5.54 -6.20
C TRP A 15 2.61 -6.20 -5.24
N HIS A 16 2.95 -5.52 -4.14
CA HIS A 16 3.91 -6.02 -3.17
C HIS A 16 3.37 -5.89 -1.73
N PHE A 17 3.63 -6.90 -0.92
CA PHE A 17 3.21 -6.97 0.48
C PHE A 17 4.00 -8.09 1.18
N THR A 18 4.06 -8.03 2.51
CA THR A 18 4.61 -9.12 3.33
C THR A 18 3.46 -10.07 3.70
N MET A 19 3.70 -11.37 3.68
CA MET A 19 2.73 -12.38 4.11
C MET A 19 3.41 -13.50 4.90
N SER A 20 2.62 -14.22 5.68
CA SER A 20 3.02 -15.48 6.30
C SER A 20 3.27 -16.57 5.22
N LEU A 21 4.00 -17.63 5.58
CA LEU A 21 4.34 -18.72 4.67
C LEU A 21 3.10 -19.45 4.12
N ASP A 22 2.03 -19.50 4.92
CA ASP A 22 0.74 -20.09 4.58
C ASP A 22 -0.21 -19.11 3.86
N GLY A 23 0.26 -17.90 3.50
CA GLY A 23 -0.39 -17.02 2.54
C GLY A 23 -1.33 -15.97 3.14
N PHE A 24 -1.18 -15.62 4.42
CA PHE A 24 -2.00 -14.59 5.07
C PHE A 24 -1.22 -13.28 5.24
N VAL A 25 -1.86 -12.17 4.90
CA VAL A 25 -1.27 -10.81 5.03
C VAL A 25 -1.46 -10.23 6.44
N ALA A 26 -2.58 -10.55 7.08
CA ALA A 26 -2.91 -10.06 8.41
C ALA A 26 -3.25 -11.24 9.33
N GLY A 27 -2.97 -11.07 10.62
CA GLY A 27 -3.40 -11.99 11.66
C GLY A 27 -4.91 -11.89 11.94
N PRO A 28 -5.42 -12.72 12.87
CA PRO A 28 -6.79 -12.63 13.33
C PRO A 28 -7.14 -11.21 13.80
N ASN A 29 -8.31 -10.70 13.44
CA ASN A 29 -8.73 -9.32 13.73
C ASN A 29 -7.84 -8.23 13.07
N HIS A 30 -7.28 -8.51 11.90
CA HIS A 30 -6.46 -7.57 11.11
C HIS A 30 -5.16 -7.13 11.79
N THR A 31 -4.62 -7.95 12.72
CA THR A 31 -3.41 -7.56 13.45
C THR A 31 -2.14 -7.73 12.60
N MET A 32 -1.20 -6.80 12.82
CA MET A 32 0.09 -6.74 12.12
C MET A 32 1.28 -7.04 13.05
N ASP A 33 1.01 -7.45 14.30
CA ASP A 33 2.00 -7.73 15.34
C ASP A 33 2.95 -8.89 14.97
N TRP A 34 2.49 -9.82 14.13
CA TRP A 34 3.27 -10.94 13.61
C TRP A 34 4.51 -10.51 12.81
N MET A 35 4.52 -9.28 12.27
CA MET A 35 5.68 -8.71 11.56
C MET A 35 6.77 -8.16 12.51
N THR A 36 6.51 -8.10 13.83
CA THR A 36 7.47 -7.56 14.79
C THR A 36 8.79 -8.33 14.74
N GLY A 37 9.89 -7.62 14.56
CA GLY A 37 11.23 -8.21 14.47
C GLY A 37 11.61 -8.72 13.08
N MET A 38 10.73 -8.58 12.09
CA MET A 38 11.13 -8.78 10.69
C MET A 38 12.05 -7.65 10.23
N SER A 39 13.02 -8.00 9.40
CA SER A 39 13.92 -7.04 8.76
C SER A 39 13.99 -7.32 7.27
N SER A 40 14.12 -6.25 6.49
CA SER A 40 14.41 -6.31 5.06
C SER A 40 15.89 -6.03 4.82
N ARG A 41 16.35 -6.27 3.60
CA ARG A 41 17.68 -5.81 3.19
C ARG A 41 17.74 -4.26 3.29
N PRO A 42 18.87 -3.69 3.73
CA PRO A 42 19.06 -2.24 3.72
C PRO A 42 18.79 -1.65 2.32
N GLY A 43 18.16 -0.47 2.26
CA GLY A 43 17.85 0.25 1.03
C GLY A 43 16.64 -0.26 0.23
N LEU A 44 16.00 -1.37 0.63
CA LEU A 44 14.85 -1.91 -0.11
C LEU A 44 13.68 -0.92 -0.21
N ILE A 45 13.40 -0.21 0.89
CA ILE A 45 12.29 0.76 0.93
C ILE A 45 12.62 1.96 0.02
N ASP A 46 13.86 2.43 0.02
CA ASP A 46 14.30 3.56 -0.80
C ASP A 46 14.14 3.24 -2.30
N GLU A 47 14.47 2.02 -2.72
CA GLU A 47 14.29 1.59 -4.12
C GLU A 47 12.81 1.58 -4.55
N TYR A 48 11.90 1.21 -3.65
CA TYR A 48 10.46 1.32 -3.93
C TYR A 48 10.01 2.78 -3.98
N ILE A 49 10.48 3.63 -3.07
CA ILE A 49 10.17 5.07 -3.08
C ILE A 49 10.66 5.74 -4.38
N GLU A 50 11.85 5.38 -4.87
CA GLU A 50 12.43 5.96 -6.09
C GLU A 50 11.67 5.58 -7.36
N THR A 51 11.06 4.40 -7.40
CA THR A 51 10.42 3.84 -8.59
C THR A 51 8.89 3.98 -8.58
N ALA A 52 8.27 4.03 -7.40
CA ALA A 52 6.83 4.19 -7.26
C ALA A 52 6.39 5.63 -7.53
N GLY A 53 5.57 5.82 -8.56
CA GLY A 53 5.00 7.13 -8.90
C GLY A 53 3.65 7.45 -8.24
N ALA A 54 2.98 6.44 -7.69
CA ALA A 54 1.69 6.55 -7.01
C ALA A 54 1.45 5.33 -6.10
N VAL A 55 0.57 5.47 -5.12
CA VAL A 55 0.14 4.37 -4.25
C VAL A 55 -1.36 4.15 -4.39
N LEU A 56 -1.76 2.89 -4.50
CA LEU A 56 -3.15 2.44 -4.46
C LEU A 56 -3.32 1.48 -3.29
N GLY A 57 -4.25 1.78 -2.38
CA GLY A 57 -4.53 0.96 -1.20
C GLY A 57 -6.02 0.79 -0.95
N GLY A 58 -6.38 -0.15 -0.08
CA GLY A 58 -7.76 -0.32 0.39
C GLY A 58 -8.03 0.45 1.68
N ARG A 59 -9.32 0.75 1.94
CA ARG A 59 -9.77 1.48 3.14
C ARG A 59 -9.33 0.84 4.46
N ASP A 60 -9.48 -0.47 4.60
CA ASP A 60 -9.14 -1.17 5.84
C ASP A 60 -7.66 -1.02 6.20
N GLY A 61 -6.78 -0.98 5.21
CA GLY A 61 -5.34 -0.75 5.43
C GLY A 61 -5.03 0.70 5.77
N TRP A 62 -5.75 1.65 5.15
CA TRP A 62 -5.63 3.08 5.43
C TRP A 62 -6.03 3.43 6.88
N ASP A 63 -7.04 2.75 7.43
CA ASP A 63 -7.57 3.04 8.77
C ASP A 63 -6.81 2.39 9.93
N ILE A 64 -5.76 1.60 9.65
CA ILE A 64 -4.95 0.95 10.69
C ILE A 64 -4.28 2.00 11.59
N ASP A 65 -3.84 3.12 11.02
CA ASP A 65 -3.22 4.23 11.73
C ASP A 65 -3.48 5.53 10.96
N ASN A 66 -4.12 6.50 11.64
CA ASN A 66 -4.53 7.78 11.05
C ASN A 66 -3.37 8.64 10.57
N ASP A 67 -2.16 8.44 11.10
CA ASP A 67 -0.96 9.18 10.72
C ASP A 67 -0.02 8.34 9.83
N ALA A 68 -0.31 7.06 9.62
CA ALA A 68 0.53 6.20 8.81
C ALA A 68 0.44 6.57 7.33
N ARG A 69 1.59 6.93 6.77
CA ARG A 69 1.77 7.09 5.33
C ARG A 69 2.55 5.89 4.77
N PRO A 70 2.27 5.47 3.52
CA PRO A 70 3.09 4.48 2.84
C PRO A 70 4.57 4.83 2.93
N TYR A 71 5.41 3.83 3.22
CA TYR A 71 6.86 4.00 3.38
C TYR A 71 7.27 5.05 4.42
N GLY A 72 6.50 5.21 5.50
CA GLY A 72 6.82 6.18 6.56
C GLY A 72 6.64 7.64 6.15
N GLY A 73 6.01 7.91 5.00
CA GLY A 73 5.77 9.27 4.49
C GLY A 73 6.84 9.80 3.53
N ASP A 74 7.90 9.04 3.29
CA ASP A 74 8.96 9.43 2.34
C ASP A 74 8.57 9.17 0.88
N GLY A 75 7.50 8.38 0.66
CA GLY A 75 6.91 8.14 -0.65
C GLY A 75 6.43 9.44 -1.32
N LYS A 76 6.66 9.57 -2.62
CA LYS A 76 6.21 10.71 -3.42
C LYS A 76 5.06 10.32 -4.32
N GLY A 77 4.19 11.28 -4.61
CA GLY A 77 3.09 11.11 -5.56
C GLY A 77 1.72 10.88 -4.91
N PRO A 78 0.66 10.79 -5.73
CA PRO A 78 -0.69 10.70 -5.24
C PRO A 78 -0.97 9.35 -4.56
N ILE A 79 -1.74 9.40 -3.48
CA ILE A 79 -2.28 8.21 -2.81
C ILE A 79 -3.76 8.09 -3.18
N SER A 80 -4.17 6.93 -3.67
CA SER A 80 -5.57 6.61 -3.93
C SER A 80 -6.02 5.49 -2.99
N VAL A 81 -7.14 5.71 -2.30
CA VAL A 81 -7.72 4.73 -1.37
C VAL A 81 -9.06 4.25 -1.89
N LEU A 82 -9.17 2.96 -2.16
CA LEU A 82 -10.39 2.31 -2.62
C LEU A 82 -11.33 2.04 -1.45
N THR A 83 -12.56 2.54 -1.56
CA THR A 83 -13.64 2.34 -0.59
C THR A 83 -14.99 2.36 -1.28
N HIS A 84 -15.95 1.58 -0.79
CA HIS A 84 -17.33 1.66 -1.25
C HIS A 84 -18.08 2.88 -0.68
N HIS A 85 -17.57 3.47 0.41
CA HIS A 85 -18.16 4.61 1.11
C HIS A 85 -17.14 5.75 1.23
N PRO A 86 -16.82 6.45 0.12
CA PRO A 86 -15.88 7.57 0.15
C PRO A 86 -16.41 8.76 0.97
N GLU A 87 -17.72 8.89 1.13
CA GLU A 87 -18.38 9.91 1.95
C GLU A 87 -18.07 9.82 3.45
N ASP A 88 -17.73 8.61 3.93
CA ASP A 88 -17.39 8.37 5.34
C ASP A 88 -15.91 8.69 5.64
N ALA A 89 -15.12 8.95 4.61
CA ALA A 89 -13.68 9.17 4.75
C ALA A 89 -13.36 10.59 5.24
N THR A 90 -12.55 10.69 6.29
CA THR A 90 -11.90 11.95 6.66
C THR A 90 -10.96 12.40 5.54
N PRO A 91 -11.11 13.61 4.98
CA PRO A 91 -10.19 14.13 3.97
C PRO A 91 -8.75 14.17 4.48
N ALA A 92 -7.80 13.80 3.63
CA ALA A 92 -6.38 13.83 3.93
C ALA A 92 -5.60 14.43 2.75
N ASP A 93 -4.58 15.22 3.07
CA ASP A 93 -3.75 15.88 2.05
C ASP A 93 -3.06 14.84 1.16
N ASP A 94 -3.09 15.10 -0.16
CA ASP A 94 -2.55 14.24 -1.22
C ASP A 94 -3.18 12.83 -1.32
N VAL A 95 -4.35 12.63 -0.69
CA VAL A 95 -5.12 11.38 -0.73
C VAL A 95 -6.43 11.58 -1.48
N THR A 96 -6.74 10.67 -2.40
CA THR A 96 -8.03 10.60 -3.09
C THR A 96 -8.77 9.34 -2.69
N PHE A 97 -9.93 9.48 -2.06
CA PHE A 97 -10.83 8.34 -1.81
C PHE A 97 -11.66 8.08 -3.06
N LEU A 98 -11.57 6.87 -3.59
CA LEU A 98 -12.20 6.44 -4.82
C LEU A 98 -13.15 5.30 -4.54
N ASN A 99 -14.36 5.39 -5.09
CA ASN A 99 -15.23 4.24 -5.27
C ASN A 99 -15.19 3.88 -6.74
N CYS A 100 -14.71 2.68 -7.06
CA CYS A 100 -14.92 2.14 -8.38
C CYS A 100 -16.34 1.59 -8.42
N GLU A 101 -17.28 2.29 -9.06
CA GLU A 101 -18.30 1.54 -9.77
C GLU A 101 -17.52 0.62 -10.71
N ALA A 102 -17.62 -0.70 -10.53
CA ALA A 102 -17.02 -1.64 -11.46
C ALA A 102 -17.43 -1.19 -12.86
N CYS A 103 -16.43 -0.87 -13.69
CA CYS A 103 -16.62 -0.39 -15.05
C CYS A 103 -17.78 -1.17 -15.71
N PRO A 104 -18.85 -0.53 -16.21
CA PRO A 104 -19.87 -1.25 -16.95
C PRO A 104 -19.21 -1.76 -18.24
N CYS A 105 -18.88 -3.05 -18.26
CA CYS A 105 -18.47 -3.79 -19.44
C CYS A 105 -19.52 -3.66 -20.55
#